data_AF-A0AAU3D346-F1
#
_entry.id   AF-A0AAU3D346-F1
#
_cell.length_a   1.000
_cell.length_b   1.000
_cell.length_c   1.000
_cell.angle_alpha   90.00
_cell.angle_beta   90.00
_cell.angle_gamma   90.00
#
_symmetry.space_group_name_H-M   'P 1'
#
loop_
_entity.id
_entity.type
_entity.pdbx_description
1 polymer ?
#
loop_
_entity_poly.entity_id
_entity_poly.type
_entity_poly.pdbx_seq_one_letter_code
_entity_poly.pdbx_strand_id
1 'polypeptide(L)'
;MSAHELPKADDPGHRRASIDLAATGSRSPHAEDLAREDVERVAAHFEAAAFRLTASGWQFQCPVCQGWDFGPVEPVDRLVCIWLHGGRLPGGILGGGVCMTCEHITSPQSVDVEPRD
;
A
#
# COMPACT_ATOMS: atom_id res chain seq x y z
N MET A 1 -23.26 -1.55 -31.06
CA MET A 1 -22.78 -1.70 -29.67
C MET A 1 -21.38 -2.30 -29.77
N SER A 2 -20.35 -1.47 -29.78
CA SER A 2 -18.97 -1.94 -29.95
C SER A 2 -18.40 -2.32 -28.59
N ALA A 3 -17.95 -3.57 -28.46
CA ALA A 3 -17.19 -4.03 -27.31
C ALA A 3 -15.88 -3.24 -27.24
N HIS A 4 -15.66 -2.53 -26.14
CA HIS A 4 -14.35 -1.97 -25.81
C HIS A 4 -13.46 -3.14 -25.38
N GLU A 5 -12.52 -3.52 -26.23
CA GLU A 5 -11.47 -4.46 -25.88
C GLU A 5 -10.57 -3.81 -24.81
N LEU A 6 -10.51 -4.44 -23.63
CA LEU A 6 -9.55 -4.10 -22.59
C LEU A 6 -8.13 -4.43 -23.12
N PRO A 7 -7.16 -3.51 -23.07
CA PRO A 7 -5.79 -3.80 -23.48
C PRO A 7 -5.21 -4.90 -22.59
N LYS A 8 -4.65 -5.94 -23.23
CA LYS A 8 -3.96 -7.05 -22.55
C LYS A 8 -2.73 -6.52 -21.81
N ALA A 9 -2.59 -6.94 -20.55
CA ALA A 9 -1.45 -6.71 -19.68
C ALA A 9 -0.18 -7.48 -20.12
N ASP A 10 0.20 -7.36 -21.39
CA ASP A 10 1.44 -7.95 -21.93
C ASP A 10 2.53 -6.87 -22.02
N ASP A 11 2.77 -6.16 -20.91
CA ASP A 11 4.00 -5.37 -20.75
C ASP A 11 5.12 -6.32 -20.27
N PRO A 12 6.21 -6.51 -21.06
CA PRO A 12 7.34 -7.36 -20.69
C PRO A 12 7.98 -6.98 -19.35
N GLY A 13 7.87 -5.72 -18.91
CA GLY A 13 8.38 -5.27 -17.61
C GLY A 13 7.65 -5.92 -16.42
N HIS A 14 6.33 -6.11 -16.52
CA HIS A 14 5.50 -6.67 -15.45
C HIS A 14 5.74 -8.15 -15.20
N ARG A 15 5.99 -8.94 -16.26
CA ARG A 15 6.31 -10.37 -16.09
C ARG A 15 7.64 -10.57 -15.38
N ARG A 16 8.63 -9.70 -15.64
CA ARG A 16 9.97 -9.84 -15.05
C ARG A 16 9.96 -9.52 -13.56
N ALA A 17 9.25 -8.46 -13.15
CA ALA A 17 9.03 -8.15 -11.74
C ALA A 17 8.28 -9.29 -11.01
N SER A 18 7.25 -9.88 -11.64
CA SER A 18 6.48 -10.99 -11.06
C SER A 18 7.30 -12.29 -10.95
N ILE A 19 8.19 -12.55 -11.91
CA ILE A 19 9.08 -13.71 -11.89
C ILE A 19 10.21 -13.53 -10.87
N ASP A 20 10.77 -12.33 -10.74
CA ASP A 20 11.78 -12.04 -9.72
C ASP A 20 11.19 -12.18 -8.31
N LEU A 21 9.95 -11.71 -8.09
CA LEU A 21 9.21 -11.93 -6.84
C LEU A 21 8.95 -13.41 -6.53
N ALA A 22 8.76 -14.23 -7.57
CA ALA A 22 8.52 -15.68 -7.43
C ALA A 22 9.84 -16.49 -7.28
N ALA A 23 10.97 -15.97 -7.79
CA ALA A 23 12.26 -16.63 -7.76
C ALA A 23 13.03 -16.39 -6.45
N THR A 24 12.83 -15.25 -5.79
CA THR A 24 13.31 -15.01 -4.42
C THR A 24 12.32 -15.59 -3.41
N GLY A 25 12.48 -16.88 -3.08
CA GLY A 25 11.56 -17.64 -2.24
C GLY A 25 10.83 -16.86 -1.14
N SER A 26 9.51 -16.73 -1.31
CA SER A 26 8.44 -16.44 -0.34
C SER A 26 8.83 -16.03 1.07
N ARG A 27 9.50 -14.90 1.23
CA ARG A 27 9.31 -14.05 2.40
C ARG A 27 8.82 -12.72 1.88
N SER A 28 7.55 -12.40 2.13
CA SER A 28 7.15 -11.00 2.18
C SER A 28 8.18 -10.29 3.07
N PRO A 29 8.76 -9.18 2.63
CA PRO A 29 9.68 -8.42 3.47
C PRO A 29 9.01 -8.18 4.82
N HIS A 30 9.77 -8.31 5.92
CA HIS A 30 9.24 -7.90 7.20
C HIS A 30 8.91 -6.41 7.11
N ALA A 31 7.89 -5.94 7.84
CA ALA A 31 7.42 -4.57 7.69
C ALA A 31 8.56 -3.55 7.89
N GLU A 32 9.51 -3.84 8.79
CA GLU A 32 10.72 -3.05 9.02
C GLU A 32 11.69 -2.96 7.84
N ASP A 33 11.68 -3.91 6.90
CA ASP A 33 12.55 -3.95 5.73
C ASP A 33 11.99 -3.14 4.54
N LEU A 34 10.76 -2.62 4.66
CA LEU A 34 10.13 -1.82 3.61
C LEU A 34 10.88 -0.50 3.40
N ALA A 35 11.09 -0.13 2.14
CA ALA A 35 11.65 1.16 1.79
C ALA A 35 10.75 2.28 2.36
N ARG A 36 11.37 3.24 3.07
CA ARG A 36 10.65 4.35 3.72
C ARG A 36 9.73 5.10 2.76
N GLU A 37 10.16 5.29 1.52
CA GLU A 37 9.42 6.00 0.47
C GLU A 37 8.16 5.24 0.03
N ASP A 38 8.22 3.91 -0.02
CA ASP A 38 7.04 3.09 -0.36
C ASP A 38 6.01 3.15 0.78
N VAL A 39 6.50 3.13 2.03
CA VAL A 39 5.66 3.32 3.21
C VAL A 39 5.06 4.73 3.24
N GLU A 40 5.80 5.76 2.83
CA GLU A 40 5.28 7.12 2.70
C GLU A 40 4.14 7.21 1.71
N ARG A 41 4.27 6.58 0.53
CA ARG A 41 3.21 6.55 -0.50
C ARG A 41 1.96 5.84 0.02
N VAL A 42 2.13 4.71 0.68
CA VAL A 42 1.01 3.97 1.29
C VAL A 42 0.38 4.76 2.43
N ALA A 43 1.18 5.38 3.31
CA ALA A 43 0.71 6.21 4.42
C ALA A 43 -0.10 7.42 3.93
N ALA A 44 0.37 8.08 2.88
CA ALA A 44 -0.36 9.18 2.23
C ALA A 44 -1.68 8.70 1.64
N HIS A 45 -1.71 7.50 1.05
CA HIS A 45 -2.91 6.94 0.42
C HIS A 45 -4.06 6.71 1.40
N PHE A 46 -3.79 6.21 2.61
CA PHE A 46 -4.80 6.05 3.65
C PHE A 46 -4.91 7.25 4.60
N GLU A 47 -4.27 8.38 4.25
CA GLU A 47 -4.36 9.68 4.93
C GLU A 47 -3.78 9.72 6.36
N ALA A 48 -2.69 8.98 6.61
CA ALA A 48 -1.95 9.13 7.86
C ALA A 48 -1.34 10.54 7.98
N ALA A 49 -1.46 11.17 9.16
CA ALA A 49 -0.85 12.48 9.41
C ALA A 49 0.67 12.42 9.56
N ALA A 50 1.19 11.29 10.06
CA ALA A 50 2.61 11.01 10.19
C ALA A 50 2.86 9.50 10.21
N PHE A 51 4.10 9.11 9.99
CA PHE A 51 4.55 7.72 10.11
C PHE A 51 5.97 7.65 10.68
N ARG A 52 6.28 6.58 11.40
CA ARG A 52 7.62 6.32 11.96
C ARG A 52 7.91 4.83 12.05
N LEU A 53 9.19 4.48 11.95
CA LEU A 53 9.67 3.14 12.27
C LEU A 53 10.01 3.06 13.76
N THR A 54 9.51 2.04 14.44
CA THR A 54 9.81 1.72 15.84
C THR A 54 10.43 0.33 15.95
N ALA A 55 10.87 -0.06 17.15
CA ALA A 55 11.37 -1.42 17.40
C ALA A 55 10.33 -2.52 17.12
N SER A 56 9.04 -2.16 17.12
CA SER A 56 7.90 -3.05 16.83
C SER A 56 7.33 -2.87 15.42
N GLY A 57 8.03 -2.15 14.54
CA GLY A 57 7.59 -1.88 13.16
C GLY A 57 7.02 -0.49 12.93
N TRP A 58 6.38 -0.30 11.78
CA TRP A 58 5.80 0.98 11.36
C TRP A 58 4.56 1.35 12.20
N GLN A 59 4.52 2.61 12.63
CA GLN A 59 3.39 3.22 13.30
C GLN A 59 2.90 4.43 12.51
N PHE A 60 1.59 4.66 12.51
CA PHE A 60 0.96 5.75 11.79
C PHE A 60 0.12 6.59 12.73
N GLN A 61 0.08 7.89 12.47
CA GLN A 61 -0.65 8.84 13.29
C GLN A 61 -2.01 9.16 12.68
N CYS A 62 -3.06 9.11 13.48
CA CYS A 62 -4.41 9.47 13.07
C CYS A 62 -4.49 10.96 12.70
N PRO A 63 -5.07 11.34 11.55
CA PRO A 63 -5.23 12.74 11.17
C PRO A 63 -6.21 13.52 12.07
N VAL A 64 -7.15 12.83 12.73
CA VAL A 64 -8.18 13.46 13.56
C VAL A 64 -7.75 13.63 15.01
N CYS A 65 -7.43 12.54 15.70
CA CYS A 65 -7.11 12.58 17.13
C CYS A 65 -5.61 12.67 17.44
N GLN A 66 -4.75 12.59 16.42
CA GLN A 66 -3.28 12.62 16.55
C GLN A 66 -2.68 11.47 17.39
N GLY A 67 -3.47 10.42 17.68
CA GLY A 67 -3.01 9.18 18.31
C GLY A 67 -2.25 8.26 17.35
N TRP A 68 -1.40 7.38 17.89
CA TRP A 68 -0.54 6.46 17.11
C TRP A 68 -1.15 5.08 16.86
N ASP A 69 -2.37 4.83 17.34
CA ASP A 69 -3.13 3.59 17.08
C ASP A 69 -3.98 3.75 15.80
N PHE A 70 -3.35 4.26 14.75
CA PHE A 70 -3.92 4.36 13.40
C PHE A 70 -3.12 3.46 12.47
N GLY A 71 -3.81 2.78 11.56
CA GLY A 71 -3.15 1.92 10.60
C GLY A 71 -4.08 1.47 9.49
N PRO A 72 -3.51 0.94 8.41
CA PRO A 72 -4.28 0.42 7.29
C PRO A 72 -5.07 -0.83 7.68
N VAL A 73 -6.21 -1.06 7.02
CA VAL A 73 -7.00 -2.30 7.18
C VAL A 73 -6.23 -3.51 6.68
N GLU A 74 -5.53 -3.38 5.56
CA GLU A 74 -4.58 -4.39 5.08
C GLU A 74 -3.18 -4.15 5.65
N PRO A 75 -2.42 -5.20 5.97
CA PRO A 75 -1.03 -5.07 6.39
C PRO A 75 -0.19 -4.21 5.42
N VAL A 76 0.65 -3.31 5.96
CA VAL A 76 1.42 -2.36 5.15
C VAL A 76 2.35 -3.04 4.16
N ASP A 77 2.92 -4.20 4.51
CA ASP A 77 3.75 -5.01 3.62
C ASP A 77 2.97 -5.52 2.40
N ARG A 78 1.69 -5.87 2.57
CA ARG A 78 0.81 -6.22 1.44
C ARG A 78 0.48 -5.00 0.59
N LEU A 79 0.19 -3.87 1.22
CA LEU A 79 -0.07 -2.62 0.49
C LEU A 79 1.15 -2.18 -0.34
N VAL A 80 2.36 -2.41 0.15
CA VAL A 80 3.58 -2.15 -0.64
C VAL A 80 3.79 -3.23 -1.71
N CYS A 81 3.93 -4.49 -1.33
CA CYS A 81 4.44 -5.52 -2.24
C CYS A 81 3.41 -5.98 -3.29
N ILE A 82 2.12 -5.98 -2.95
CA ILE A 82 1.07 -6.48 -3.84
C ILE A 82 0.42 -5.31 -4.58
N TRP A 83 0.06 -4.26 -3.86
CA TRP A 83 -0.75 -3.17 -4.41
C TRP A 83 0.14 -2.09 -5.04
N LEU A 84 1.00 -1.44 -4.26
CA LEU A 84 1.90 -0.38 -4.76
C LEU A 84 2.79 -0.89 -5.89
N HIS A 85 3.54 -1.99 -5.66
CA HIS A 85 4.40 -2.58 -6.68
C HIS A 85 3.63 -3.32 -7.77
N GLY A 86 2.38 -3.71 -7.51
CA GLY A 86 1.44 -4.19 -8.53
C GLY A 86 0.83 -3.09 -9.40
N GLY A 87 1.23 -1.83 -9.19
CA GLY A 87 0.84 -0.68 -10.01
C GLY A 87 -0.48 -0.02 -9.61
N ARG A 88 -1.09 -0.39 -8.47
CA ARG A 88 -2.35 0.21 -8.03
C ARG A 88 -2.57 0.11 -6.52
N LEU A 89 -2.90 1.22 -5.88
CA LEU A 89 -3.39 1.22 -4.50
C LEU A 89 -4.92 1.07 -4.45
N PRO A 90 -5.46 0.18 -3.61
CA PRO A 90 -6.88 -0.11 -3.56
C PRO A 90 -7.66 1.06 -2.95
N GLY A 91 -8.94 1.21 -3.29
CA GLY A 91 -9.81 2.22 -2.67
C GLY A 91 -10.70 1.62 -1.59
N GLY A 92 -11.60 2.43 -1.06
CA GLY A 92 -12.59 2.01 -0.07
C GLY A 92 -11.93 1.53 1.22
N ILE A 93 -12.56 0.55 1.86
CA ILE A 93 -12.07 -0.04 3.11
C ILE A 93 -10.70 -0.73 2.91
N LEU A 94 -10.45 -1.33 1.75
CA LEU A 94 -9.20 -2.07 1.49
C LEU A 94 -7.96 -1.16 1.45
N GLY A 95 -8.12 0.08 0.99
CA GLY A 95 -7.06 1.10 1.03
C GLY A 95 -7.18 2.06 2.21
N GLY A 96 -8.17 1.88 3.08
CA GLY A 96 -8.46 2.78 4.18
C GLY A 96 -7.65 2.46 5.44
N GLY A 97 -7.62 3.44 6.35
CA GLY A 97 -7.06 3.30 7.68
C GLY A 97 -8.14 3.40 8.76
N VAL A 98 -7.88 2.77 9.91
CA VAL A 98 -8.77 2.77 11.09
C VAL A 98 -8.00 3.22 12.32
N CYS A 99 -8.57 4.14 13.08
CA CYS A 99 -8.03 4.58 14.36
C CYS A 99 -8.74 3.88 15.52
N MET A 100 -7.99 3.13 16.31
CA MET A 100 -8.55 2.40 17.47
C MET A 100 -8.85 3.33 18.67
N THR A 101 -8.30 4.55 18.68
CA THR A 101 -8.51 5.51 19.76
C THR A 101 -9.80 6.33 19.60
N CYS A 102 -10.12 6.76 18.37
CA CYS A 102 -11.26 7.66 18.12
C CYS A 102 -12.26 7.12 17.09
N GLU A 103 -12.11 5.86 16.68
CA GLU A 103 -12.98 5.17 15.71
C GLU A 103 -13.05 5.87 14.33
N HIS A 104 -12.10 6.75 14.03
CA HIS A 104 -11.98 7.40 12.73
C HIS A 104 -11.58 6.38 11.65
N ILE A 105 -12.27 6.42 10.51
CA ILE A 105 -12.04 5.56 9.35
C ILE A 105 -11.83 6.43 8.12
N THR A 106 -10.80 6.13 7.33
CA THR A 106 -10.57 6.72 6.00
C THR A 106 -11.01 5.74 4.91
N SER A 107 -11.40 6.27 3.75
CA SER A 107 -11.89 5.45 2.62
C SER A 107 -11.48 6.11 1.30
N PRO A 108 -10.19 6.05 0.94
CA PRO A 108 -9.65 6.73 -0.22
C PRO A 108 -10.20 6.15 -1.53
N GLN A 109 -10.03 6.89 -2.63
CA GLN A 109 -10.25 6.35 -3.96
C GLN A 109 -9.08 5.44 -4.35
N SER A 110 -9.32 4.47 -5.23
CA SER A 110 -8.20 3.74 -5.84
C SER A 110 -7.34 4.68 -6.68
N VAL A 111 -6.03 4.48 -6.67
CA VAL A 111 -5.10 5.22 -7.53
C VAL A 111 -4.19 4.26 -8.28
N ASP A 112 -4.00 4.50 -9.57
CA ASP A 112 -2.96 3.82 -10.33
C ASP A 112 -1.61 4.44 -9.96
N VAL A 113 -0.58 3.61 -9.92
CA VAL A 113 0.73 3.93 -9.38
C VAL A 113 1.73 3.87 -10.53
N GLU A 114 2.34 5.01 -10.87
CA GLU A 114 3.38 5.02 -11.90
C GLU A 114 4.58 4.16 -11.47
N PRO A 115 5.11 3.31 -12.37
CA PRO A 115 6.35 2.58 -12.14
C PRO A 115 7.49 3.56 -11.85
N ARG A 116 8.45 3.15 -11.01
CA ARG A 116 9.66 3.95 -10.77
C ARG A 116 10.56 3.87 -12.01
N ASP A 117 11.09 5.01 -12.46
CA ASP A 117 12.18 5.09 -13.44
C ASP A 117 13.50 4.52 -12.88
#